data_AF-A0A2S4WLQ9-F1
#
_entry.id   AF-A0A2S4WLQ9-F1
#
_cell.length_a   1.000
_cell.length_b   1.000
_cell.length_c   1.000
_cell.angle_alpha   90.00
_cell.angle_beta   90.00
_cell.angle_gamma   90.00
#
_symmetry.space_group_name_H-M   'P 1'
#
loop_
_entity.id
_entity.type
_entity.pdbx_description
1 polymer ?
#
loop_
_entity_poly.entity_id
_entity_poly.type
_entity_poly.pdbx_seq_one_letter_code
_entity_poly.pdbx_strand_id
1 'polypeptide(L)'
;MLSLKSVIVFTIVACGFAAADLKADQKKYCTFSCGQYGDVEKTDGGCASITGHDEQGNANQWTIMKAFKTAKHDHYFNCIGTKMAFTTCCRPGSIVIPPHAKPPVMTLKGISSYPDICTNAVPVSPQEGDPQDCVYNP
;
A
#
# COMPACT_ATOMS: atom_id res chain seq x y z
N MET A 1 55.53 -12.82 18.20
CA MET A 1 54.36 -11.93 18.35
C MET A 1 54.18 -11.17 17.04
N LEU A 2 53.15 -11.45 16.25
CA LEU A 2 52.59 -10.46 15.33
C LEU A 2 51.08 -10.70 15.28
N SER A 3 50.39 -9.84 16.02
CA SER A 3 48.95 -9.74 16.16
C SER A 3 48.36 -9.24 14.84
N LEU A 4 47.77 -10.12 14.03
CA LEU A 4 46.84 -9.71 12.98
C LEU A 4 45.42 -9.66 13.59
N LYS A 5 45.18 -8.60 14.37
CA LYS A 5 43.82 -8.11 14.60
C LYS A 5 43.41 -7.34 13.35
N SER A 6 42.12 -7.42 13.03
CA SER A 6 41.39 -6.68 11.99
C SER A 6 41.33 -7.38 10.64
N VAL A 7 40.18 -8.02 10.34
CA VAL A 7 39.18 -7.49 9.38
C VAL A 7 37.81 -8.09 9.76
N ILE A 8 37.00 -7.36 10.51
CA ILE A 8 35.54 -7.59 10.58
C ILE A 8 34.88 -6.24 10.34
N VAL A 9 34.67 -5.87 9.08
CA VAL A 9 33.57 -4.97 8.68
C VAL A 9 33.44 -5.12 7.17
N PHE A 10 32.42 -5.79 6.63
CA PHE A 10 31.84 -5.54 5.28
C PHE A 10 30.65 -6.48 5.00
N THR A 11 29.65 -6.51 5.88
CA THR A 11 28.42 -7.29 5.63
C THR A 11 27.11 -6.50 5.81
N ILE A 12 27.17 -5.18 6.04
CA ILE A 12 25.97 -4.36 6.32
C ILE A 12 25.70 -3.31 5.22
N VAL A 13 25.75 -3.69 3.95
CA VAL A 13 25.40 -2.74 2.86
C VAL A 13 24.28 -3.25 1.95
N ALA A 14 24.10 -4.56 1.80
CA ALA A 14 23.11 -5.10 0.86
C ALA A 14 21.64 -4.78 1.20
N CYS A 15 21.25 -4.80 2.48
CA CYS A 15 19.86 -4.51 2.88
C CYS A 15 19.50 -3.01 2.76
N GLY A 16 20.50 -2.12 2.80
CA GLY A 16 20.28 -0.68 2.70
C GLY A 16 19.83 -0.25 1.30
N PHE A 17 20.44 -0.84 0.26
CA PHE A 17 20.09 -0.55 -1.14
C PHE A 17 18.68 -1.01 -1.47
N ALA A 18 18.33 -2.26 -1.15
CA ALA A 18 16.99 -2.79 -1.43
C ALA A 18 15.86 -1.98 -0.75
N ALA A 19 16.10 -1.48 0.47
CA ALA A 19 15.12 -0.63 1.16
C ALA A 19 15.05 0.79 0.58
N ALA A 20 16.15 1.32 0.03
CA ALA A 20 16.18 2.61 -0.64
C ALA A 20 15.47 2.55 -1.99
N ASP A 21 15.73 1.51 -2.78
CA ASP A 21 15.09 1.26 -4.08
C ASP A 21 13.57 1.10 -3.90
N LEU A 22 13.15 0.31 -2.91
CA LEU A 22 11.72 0.16 -2.60
C LEU A 22 11.05 1.50 -2.27
N LYS A 23 11.69 2.37 -1.49
CA LYS A 23 11.15 3.70 -1.18
C LYS A 23 11.12 4.62 -2.39
N ALA A 24 12.06 4.48 -3.31
CA ALA A 24 12.08 5.23 -4.56
C ALA A 24 10.91 4.77 -5.45
N ASP A 25 10.72 3.46 -5.59
CA ASP A 25 9.63 2.86 -6.36
C ASP A 25 8.25 3.26 -5.82
N GLN A 26 8.08 3.22 -4.50
CA GLN A 26 6.85 3.65 -3.82
C GLN A 26 6.48 5.11 -4.09
N LYS A 27 7.44 5.97 -4.43
CA LYS A 27 7.18 7.37 -4.79
C LYS A 27 7.02 7.56 -6.29
N LYS A 28 7.52 6.64 -7.11
CA LYS A 28 7.61 6.79 -8.56
C LYS A 28 6.37 6.26 -9.28
N TYR A 29 5.80 5.19 -8.77
CA TYR A 29 4.86 4.39 -9.55
C TYR A 29 3.40 4.58 -9.16
N CYS A 30 2.56 4.84 -10.16
CA CYS A 30 1.12 4.80 -10.13
C CYS A 30 0.65 3.37 -10.43
N THR A 31 -0.19 2.83 -9.55
CA THR A 31 -0.82 1.50 -9.74
C THR A 31 -2.34 1.56 -9.70
N PHE A 32 -2.90 2.53 -8.97
CA PHE A 32 -4.34 2.83 -8.95
C PHE A 32 -4.56 4.31 -8.62
N SER A 33 -5.79 4.80 -8.86
CA SER A 33 -6.22 6.16 -8.54
C SER A 33 -7.46 6.17 -7.64
N CYS A 34 -7.61 7.21 -6.81
CA CYS A 34 -8.76 7.40 -5.92
C CYS A 34 -9.31 8.82 -6.00
N GLY A 35 -10.63 8.95 -6.14
CA GLY A 35 -11.34 10.22 -6.23
C GLY A 35 -11.22 10.93 -7.58
N GLN A 36 -10.50 10.36 -8.55
CA GLN A 36 -10.39 10.89 -9.91
C GLN A 36 -11.41 10.24 -10.86
N TYR A 37 -11.60 8.92 -10.73
CA TYR A 37 -12.55 8.13 -11.50
C TYR A 37 -13.35 7.25 -10.53
N GLY A 38 -14.69 7.26 -10.63
CA GLY A 38 -15.56 6.48 -9.74
C GLY A 38 -16.07 7.26 -8.52
N ASP A 39 -15.94 6.68 -7.32
CA ASP A 39 -16.47 7.23 -6.07
C ASP A 39 -15.63 8.44 -5.61
N VAL A 40 -16.08 9.63 -6.00
CA VAL A 40 -15.43 10.92 -5.68
C VAL A 40 -15.35 11.22 -4.18
N GLU A 41 -16.12 10.51 -3.35
CA GLU A 41 -16.08 10.66 -1.89
C GLU A 41 -14.94 9.84 -1.25
N LYS A 42 -14.30 8.93 -2.00
CA LYS A 42 -13.24 8.03 -1.51
C LYS A 42 -11.90 8.38 -2.12
N THR A 43 -11.23 9.36 -1.54
CA THR A 43 -9.95 9.92 -2.05
C THR A 43 -8.70 9.35 -1.38
N ASP A 44 -8.82 8.60 -0.28
CA ASP A 44 -7.68 8.02 0.43
C ASP A 44 -7.35 6.63 -0.12
N GLY A 45 -6.13 6.44 -0.63
CA GLY A 45 -5.64 5.14 -1.08
C GLY A 45 -5.22 4.22 0.06
N GLY A 46 -5.60 2.94 -0.03
CA GLY A 46 -5.25 1.90 0.93
C GLY A 46 -4.77 0.60 0.27
N CYS A 47 -4.03 -0.18 1.05
CA CYS A 47 -3.58 -1.54 0.73
C CYS A 47 -4.25 -2.49 1.71
N ALA A 48 -5.02 -3.46 1.22
CA ALA A 48 -5.88 -4.29 2.03
C ALA A 48 -5.72 -5.79 1.79
N SER A 49 -6.06 -6.57 2.81
CA SER A 49 -6.18 -8.03 2.76
C SER A 49 -7.41 -8.48 3.52
N ILE A 50 -8.09 -9.51 3.02
CA ILE A 50 -9.11 -10.23 3.79
C ILE A 50 -8.38 -11.12 4.79
N THR A 51 -8.82 -11.07 6.06
CA THR A 51 -8.21 -11.84 7.17
C THR A 51 -9.21 -12.72 7.91
N GLY A 52 -10.49 -12.68 7.53
CA GLY A 52 -11.53 -13.50 8.13
C GLY A 52 -12.72 -13.65 7.20
N HIS A 53 -13.40 -14.78 7.34
CA HIS A 53 -14.64 -15.10 6.66
C HIS A 53 -15.68 -15.57 7.70
N ASP A 54 -16.96 -15.40 7.39
CA ASP A 54 -18.05 -15.99 8.17
C ASP A 54 -18.25 -17.48 7.83
N GLU A 55 -19.23 -18.13 8.46
CA GLU A 55 -19.56 -19.55 8.24
C GLU A 55 -20.06 -19.83 6.81
N GLN A 56 -20.55 -18.80 6.11
CA GLN A 56 -21.01 -18.88 4.73
C GLN A 56 -19.89 -18.61 3.71
N GLY A 57 -18.68 -18.30 4.19
CA GLY A 57 -17.51 -18.00 3.35
C GLY A 57 -17.44 -16.56 2.84
N ASN A 58 -18.29 -15.65 3.33
CA ASN A 58 -18.19 -14.24 2.98
C ASN A 58 -17.10 -13.57 3.82
N ALA A 59 -16.33 -12.68 3.20
CA ALA A 59 -15.34 -11.89 3.94
C ALA A 59 -16.03 -11.06 5.04
N ASN A 60 -15.50 -11.12 6.25
CA ASN A 60 -16.04 -10.40 7.41
C ASN A 60 -14.95 -9.66 8.21
N GLN A 61 -13.69 -9.78 7.81
CA GLN A 61 -12.59 -9.08 8.45
C GLN A 61 -11.52 -8.69 7.44
N TRP A 62 -11.00 -7.47 7.58
CA TRP A 62 -9.97 -6.90 6.71
C TRP A 62 -8.86 -6.25 7.54
N THR A 63 -7.64 -6.31 7.03
CA THR A 63 -6.55 -5.43 7.46
C THR A 63 -6.25 -4.43 6.38
N ILE A 64 -6.12 -3.15 6.73
CA ILE A 64 -5.86 -2.07 5.79
C ILE A 64 -4.71 -1.22 6.30
N MET A 65 -3.80 -0.82 5.41
CA MET A 65 -2.82 0.23 5.66
C MET A 65 -2.92 1.33 4.62
N LYS A 66 -2.38 2.51 4.92
CA LYS A 66 -2.31 3.60 3.94
C LYS A 66 -1.41 3.19 2.77
N ALA A 67 -1.89 3.41 1.56
CA ALA A 67 -1.07 3.26 0.37
C ALA A 67 -0.02 4.36 0.27
N PHE A 68 1.01 4.13 -0.54
CA PHE A 68 2.03 5.13 -0.82
C PHE A 68 1.52 6.09 -1.88
N LYS A 69 1.67 7.40 -1.64
CA LYS A 69 1.37 8.43 -2.64
C LYS A 69 2.48 8.50 -3.68
N THR A 70 2.09 8.62 -4.94
CA THR A 70 3.04 8.89 -6.02
C THR A 70 3.41 10.37 -6.03
N ALA A 71 4.71 10.67 -6.10
CA ALA A 71 5.20 12.04 -6.11
C ALA A 71 4.73 12.77 -7.36
N LYS A 72 4.19 13.98 -7.20
CA LYS A 72 3.67 14.85 -8.28
C LYS A 72 2.44 14.32 -9.02
N HIS A 73 1.88 13.19 -8.61
CA HIS A 73 0.62 12.64 -9.14
C HIS A 73 -0.37 12.54 -8.00
N ASP A 74 -1.06 13.66 -7.74
CA ASP A 74 -2.16 13.68 -6.78
C ASP A 74 -3.22 12.65 -7.20
N HIS A 75 -3.89 12.03 -6.22
CA HIS A 75 -4.86 10.94 -6.44
C HIS A 75 -4.28 9.59 -6.87
N TYR A 76 -2.98 9.47 -7.14
CA TYR A 76 -2.35 8.20 -7.53
C TYR A 76 -1.56 7.56 -6.39
N PHE A 77 -1.68 6.24 -6.31
CA PHE A 77 -1.16 5.47 -5.20
C PHE A 77 -0.55 4.13 -5.65
N ASN A 78 0.21 3.52 -4.75
CA ASN A 78 0.63 2.14 -4.87
C ASN A 78 0.81 1.41 -3.55
N CYS A 79 0.89 0.08 -3.67
CA CYS A 79 1.09 -0.87 -2.58
C CYS A 79 2.40 -1.66 -2.74
N ILE A 80 3.38 -1.10 -3.47
CA ILE A 80 4.64 -1.78 -3.79
C ILE A 80 5.40 -2.11 -2.50
N GLY A 81 5.84 -3.35 -2.40
CA GLY A 81 6.53 -3.90 -1.22
C GLY A 81 5.63 -4.11 0.00
N THR A 82 4.33 -3.84 -0.10
CA THR A 82 3.36 -4.34 0.89
C THR A 82 3.02 -5.80 0.58
N LYS A 83 2.69 -6.59 1.61
CA LYS A 83 2.17 -7.96 1.45
C LYS A 83 0.64 -8.00 1.37
N MET A 84 0.03 -6.89 0.99
CA MET A 84 -1.43 -6.76 0.93
C MET A 84 -1.97 -7.33 -0.39
N ALA A 85 -3.16 -7.91 -0.35
CA ALA A 85 -3.73 -8.67 -1.46
C ALA A 85 -4.35 -7.79 -2.55
N PHE A 86 -4.88 -6.61 -2.20
CA PHE A 86 -5.54 -5.73 -3.16
C PHE A 86 -5.49 -4.25 -2.75
N THR A 87 -5.76 -3.39 -3.73
CA THR A 87 -5.79 -1.93 -3.60
C THR A 87 -7.21 -1.43 -3.35
N THR A 88 -7.36 -0.39 -2.54
CA THR A 88 -8.66 0.16 -2.14
C THR A 88 -8.67 1.67 -2.12
N CYS A 89 -9.83 2.27 -2.40
CA CYS A 89 -10.12 3.68 -2.16
C CYS A 89 -11.07 3.79 -0.97
N CYS A 90 -10.74 4.66 -0.02
CA CYS A 90 -11.48 4.84 1.22
C CYS A 90 -11.85 6.30 1.44
N ARG A 91 -12.87 6.53 2.27
CA ARG A 91 -13.24 7.89 2.69
C ARG A 91 -12.05 8.62 3.33
N PRO A 92 -11.87 9.92 3.08
CA PRO A 92 -10.78 10.69 3.66
C PRO A 92 -10.72 10.53 5.19
N GLY A 93 -9.55 10.19 5.70
CA GLY A 93 -9.30 10.05 7.14
C GLY A 93 -9.85 8.76 7.77
N SER A 94 -10.51 7.87 7.01
CA SER A 94 -11.08 6.64 7.58
C SER A 94 -10.02 5.56 7.86
N ILE A 95 -8.87 5.61 7.18
CA ILE A 95 -7.75 4.69 7.43
C ILE A 95 -6.97 5.17 8.66
N VAL A 96 -7.40 4.73 9.85
CA VAL A 96 -6.80 5.08 11.14
C VAL A 96 -5.96 3.91 11.65
N ILE A 97 -4.64 4.05 11.57
CA ILE A 97 -3.71 3.04 12.11
C ILE A 97 -3.55 3.26 13.60
N PRO A 98 -3.83 2.25 14.46
CA PRO A 98 -3.64 2.37 15.90
C PRO A 98 -2.19 2.70 16.24
N PRO A 99 -1.93 3.54 17.27
CA PRO A 99 -0.59 3.77 17.77
C PRO A 99 0.11 2.45 18.11
N HIS A 100 1.38 2.32 17.74
CA HIS A 100 2.22 1.15 18.02
C HIS A 100 1.76 -0.19 17.40
N ALA A 101 0.81 -0.17 16.45
CA ALA A 101 0.41 -1.37 15.72
C ALA A 101 1.61 -2.03 15.01
N LYS A 102 1.74 -3.35 15.15
CA LYS A 102 2.76 -4.19 14.50
C LYS A 102 2.09 -5.44 13.93
N PRO A 103 1.86 -5.55 12.61
CA PRO A 103 2.17 -4.56 11.57
C PRO A 103 1.30 -3.27 11.68
N PRO A 104 1.71 -2.15 11.04
CA PRO A 104 1.00 -0.88 11.10
C PRO A 104 -0.26 -0.90 10.21
N VAL A 105 -1.28 -1.64 10.66
CA VAL A 105 -2.55 -1.84 9.96
C VAL A 105 -3.72 -1.46 10.85
N MET A 106 -4.81 -1.01 10.23
CA MET A 106 -6.14 -0.94 10.82
C MET A 106 -6.86 -2.27 10.57
N THR A 107 -7.61 -2.77 11.55
CA THR A 107 -8.46 -3.95 11.40
C THR A 107 -9.92 -3.55 11.37
N LEU A 108 -10.64 -3.99 10.35
CA LEU A 108 -12.09 -3.82 10.21
C LEU A 108 -12.76 -5.17 10.44
N LYS A 109 -13.83 -5.19 11.26
CA LYS A 109 -14.57 -6.41 11.64
C LYS A 109 -16.06 -6.23 11.35
N GLY A 110 -16.68 -7.29 10.85
CA GLY A 110 -18.09 -7.33 10.45
C GLY A 110 -18.25 -7.09 8.96
N ILE A 111 -19.24 -7.76 8.35
CA ILE A 111 -19.42 -7.83 6.89
C ILE A 111 -19.54 -6.46 6.21
N SER A 112 -20.13 -5.47 6.88
CA SER A 112 -20.30 -4.11 6.33
C SER A 112 -19.11 -3.19 6.59
N SER A 113 -18.18 -3.56 7.47
CA SER A 113 -17.13 -2.65 7.96
C SER A 113 -16.20 -2.15 6.86
N TYR A 114 -15.92 -2.96 5.84
CA TYR A 114 -15.17 -2.54 4.65
C TYR A 114 -16.01 -1.71 3.66
N PRO A 115 -17.15 -2.22 3.12
CA PRO A 115 -17.90 -1.50 2.10
C PRO A 115 -18.48 -0.15 2.59
N ASP A 116 -18.71 0.00 3.89
CA ASP A 116 -19.22 1.26 4.47
C ASP A 116 -18.22 2.44 4.33
N ILE A 117 -16.92 2.16 4.22
CA ILE A 117 -15.88 3.20 4.18
C ILE A 117 -14.93 3.08 2.99
N CYS A 118 -14.87 1.93 2.33
CA CYS A 118 -13.90 1.62 1.29
C CYS A 118 -14.57 0.89 0.11
N THR A 119 -13.92 0.93 -1.05
CA THR A 119 -14.25 0.16 -2.26
C THR A 119 -12.94 -0.32 -2.89
N ASN A 120 -12.99 -1.39 -3.68
CA ASN A 120 -11.81 -1.84 -4.41
C ASN A 120 -11.41 -0.75 -5.41
N ALA A 121 -10.11 -0.43 -5.47
CA ALA A 121 -9.62 0.57 -6.40
C ALA A 121 -9.53 -0.01 -7.81
N VAL A 122 -9.71 0.86 -8.80
CA VAL A 122 -9.52 0.53 -10.21
C VAL A 122 -8.03 0.74 -10.55
N PRO A 123 -7.36 -0.21 -11.22
CA PRO A 123 -5.96 -0.05 -11.61
C PRO A 123 -5.81 1.08 -12.62
N VAL A 124 -4.62 1.69 -12.69
CA VAL A 124 -4.34 2.70 -13.71
C VAL A 124 -4.41 2.12 -15.12
N SER A 125 -5.01 2.88 -16.03
CA SER A 125 -5.15 2.57 -17.44
C SER A 125 -4.79 3.79 -18.29
N PRO A 126 -3.58 3.83 -18.89
CA PRO A 126 -3.19 4.92 -19.79
C PRO A 126 -4.13 5.11 -20.99
N GLN A 127 -4.86 4.06 -21.36
CA GLN A 127 -5.87 4.11 -22.42
C GLN A 127 -7.11 4.92 -22.01
N GLU A 128 -7.33 5.07 -20.71
CA GLU A 128 -8.45 5.81 -20.11
C GLU A 128 -8.03 7.23 -19.66
N GLY A 129 -6.82 7.66 -20.02
CA GLY A 129 -6.31 9.00 -19.74
C GLY A 129 -5.46 9.11 -18.47
N ASP A 130 -5.12 8.00 -17.82
CA ASP A 130 -4.17 8.00 -16.70
C ASP A 130 -2.74 8.39 -17.15
N PRO A 131 -1.92 8.96 -16.24
CA PRO A 131 -0.56 9.36 -16.54
C PRO A 131 0.29 8.19 -17.04
N GLN A 132 0.97 8.43 -18.15
CA GLN A 132 1.85 7.45 -18.80
C GLN A 132 3.24 7.39 -18.15
N ASP A 133 3.67 8.47 -17.52
CA ASP A 133 5.03 8.66 -17.00
C ASP A 133 5.30 7.96 -15.66
N CYS A 134 4.24 7.51 -14.97
CA CYS A 134 4.35 6.83 -13.69
C CYS A 134 3.78 5.41 -13.69
N VAL A 135 3.38 4.83 -14.83
CA VAL A 135 2.79 3.49 -14.86
C VAL A 135 3.78 2.45 -14.32
N TYR A 136 3.34 1.66 -13.35
CA TYR A 136 4.12 0.51 -12.90
C TYR A 136 4.08 -0.59 -13.95
N ASN A 137 5.23 -0.90 -14.54
CA ASN A 137 5.40 -2.07 -15.41
C ASN A 137 6.37 -3.03 -14.71
N PRO A 138 5.86 -4.01 -13.95
CA PRO A 138 6.68 -4.94 -13.16
C PRO A 138 7.61 -5.82 -14.01
#